data_AF-A0A925TPR0-F1
#
_entry.id   AF-A0A925TPR0-F1
#
_cell.length_a   1.000
_cell.length_b   1.000
_cell.length_c   1.000
_cell.angle_alpha   90.00
_cell.angle_beta   90.00
_cell.angle_gamma   90.00
#
_symmetry.space_group_name_H-M   'P 1'
#
loop_
_entity.id
_entity.type
_entity.pdbx_description
1 polymer ?
#
loop_
_entity_poly.entity_id
_entity_poly.type
_entity_poly.pdbx_seq_one_letter_code
_entity_poly.pdbx_strand_id
1 'polypeptide(L)'
;MTQIKAHDDGQQIVFDEPVNLKPNTKLTILVEEAALQPDEKVPADNLLDIFGTSFSTGIKDWSEEHDHYLYGTPKKQLANK
;
A
#
# COMPACT_ATOMS: atom_id res chain seq x y z
N MET A 1 -11.36 -24.66 -29.56
CA MET A 1 -10.71 -23.37 -29.24
C MET A 1 -9.45 -23.71 -28.47
N THR A 2 -8.28 -23.31 -28.95
CA THR A 2 -7.01 -23.58 -28.26
C THR A 2 -6.69 -22.39 -27.37
N GLN A 3 -6.62 -22.60 -26.06
CA GLN A 3 -6.15 -21.58 -25.13
C GLN A 3 -4.63 -21.65 -25.06
N ILE A 4 -3.98 -20.52 -25.23
CA ILE A 4 -2.53 -20.35 -25.15
C ILE A 4 -2.27 -19.44 -23.97
N LYS A 5 -1.37 -19.85 -23.08
CA LYS A 5 -0.96 -19.03 -21.94
C LYS A 5 0.13 -18.06 -22.39
N ALA A 6 0.00 -16.83 -21.91
CA ALA A 6 0.94 -15.76 -22.17
C ALA A 6 0.95 -14.83 -20.95
N HIS A 7 2.09 -14.19 -20.71
CA HIS A 7 2.25 -13.16 -19.70
C HIS A 7 2.71 -11.85 -20.33
N ASP A 8 2.47 -10.75 -19.64
CA ASP A 8 2.96 -9.43 -20.03
C ASP A 8 4.32 -9.17 -19.37
N ASP A 9 5.33 -8.87 -20.17
CA ASP A 9 6.67 -8.45 -19.71
C ASP A 9 6.76 -6.91 -19.56
N GLY A 10 5.63 -6.21 -19.54
CA GLY A 10 5.52 -4.75 -19.46
C GLY A 10 5.80 -4.02 -20.78
N GLN A 11 6.32 -4.71 -21.79
CA GLN A 11 6.57 -4.16 -23.13
C GLN A 11 5.99 -5.03 -24.25
N GLN A 12 5.93 -6.35 -24.04
CA GLN A 12 5.42 -7.33 -25.00
C GLN A 12 4.71 -8.46 -24.27
N ILE A 13 3.67 -9.01 -24.92
CA ILE A 13 3.03 -10.25 -24.49
C ILE A 13 3.87 -11.42 -24.97
N VAL A 14 4.40 -12.20 -24.02
CA VAL A 14 5.27 -13.35 -24.29
C VAL A 14 4.48 -14.64 -24.03
N PHE A 15 4.56 -15.59 -24.95
CA PHE A 15 3.96 -16.92 -24.76
C PHE A 15 4.83 -17.74 -23.82
N ASP A 16 4.21 -18.41 -22.84
CA ASP A 16 4.93 -19.26 -21.88
C ASP A 16 5.58 -20.46 -22.57
N GLU A 17 4.92 -20.95 -23.61
CA GLU A 17 5.36 -22.11 -24.39
C GLU A 17 5.56 -21.72 -25.87
N PRO A 18 6.53 -22.35 -26.56
CA PRO A 18 6.74 -22.11 -27.98
C PRO A 18 5.53 -22.59 -28.79
N VAL A 19 4.70 -21.65 -29.23
CA VAL A 19 3.54 -21.95 -30.07
C VAL A 19 3.89 -21.79 -31.54
N ASN A 20 3.70 -22.86 -32.31
CA ASN A 20 3.84 -22.83 -33.76
C ASN A 20 2.52 -22.41 -34.41
N LEU A 21 2.32 -21.10 -34.57
CA LEU A 21 1.18 -20.54 -35.29
C LEU A 21 1.49 -20.37 -36.77
N LYS A 22 0.51 -20.63 -37.63
CA LYS A 22 0.65 -20.33 -39.06
C LYS A 22 0.79 -18.82 -39.26
N PRO A 23 1.62 -18.36 -40.22
CA PRO A 23 1.73 -16.93 -40.54
C PRO A 23 0.35 -16.34 -40.84
N ASN A 24 0.12 -15.10 -40.41
CA ASN A 24 -1.11 -14.35 -40.65
C ASN A 24 -2.39 -14.91 -39.98
N THR A 25 -2.23 -15.65 -38.88
CA THR A 25 -3.36 -16.13 -38.07
C THR A 25 -3.87 -14.99 -37.18
N LYS A 26 -5.16 -14.66 -37.28
CA LYS A 26 -5.82 -13.71 -36.37
C LYS A 26 -6.02 -14.36 -35.02
N LEU A 27 -5.50 -13.74 -33.96
CA LEU A 27 -5.65 -14.18 -32.58
C LEU A 27 -6.59 -13.23 -31.85
N THR A 28 -7.44 -13.79 -31.00
CA THR A 28 -8.23 -13.02 -30.03
C THR A 28 -7.61 -13.26 -28.67
N ILE A 29 -7.06 -12.21 -28.06
CA ILE A 29 -6.48 -12.26 -26.72
C ILE A 29 -7.60 -12.01 -25.73
N LEU A 30 -7.81 -12.94 -24.80
CA LEU A 30 -8.76 -12.79 -23.71
C LEU A 30 -7.95 -12.65 -22.43
N VAL A 31 -7.91 -11.42 -21.90
CA VAL A 31 -7.24 -11.12 -20.63
C VAL A 31 -8.28 -11.33 -19.54
N GLU A 32 -8.14 -12.44 -18.81
CA GLU A 32 -8.82 -12.59 -17.54
C GLU A 32 -7.96 -11.88 -16.50
N GLU A 33 -8.40 -10.69 -16.06
CA GLU A 33 -7.91 -10.14 -14.81
C GLU A 33 -8.30 -11.16 -13.74
N ALA A 34 -7.35 -12.02 -13.38
CA ALA A 34 -7.46 -12.78 -12.16
C ALA A 34 -7.69 -11.71 -11.10
N ALA A 35 -8.92 -11.66 -10.57
CA ALA A 35 -9.26 -10.81 -9.45
C ALA A 35 -8.09 -10.96 -8.49
N LEU A 36 -7.35 -9.87 -8.29
CA LEU A 36 -6.21 -9.82 -7.39
C LEU A 36 -6.66 -10.64 -6.18
N GLN A 37 -6.08 -11.85 -6.01
CA GLN A 37 -6.14 -12.47 -4.70
C GLN A 37 -5.64 -11.35 -3.81
N PRO A 38 -6.47 -10.82 -2.89
CA PRO A 38 -6.16 -9.58 -2.20
C PRO A 38 -4.73 -9.72 -1.76
N ASP A 39 -3.89 -8.92 -2.43
CA ASP A 39 -2.44 -9.05 -2.34
C ASP A 39 -2.17 -9.09 -0.85
N GLU A 40 -1.42 -10.09 -0.42
CA GLU A 40 -1.20 -10.42 0.97
C GLU A 40 -0.66 -9.15 1.64
N LYS A 41 -1.58 -8.36 2.19
CA LYS A 41 -1.38 -6.97 2.61
C LYS A 41 -0.78 -6.09 1.50
N VAL A 42 -1.62 -5.55 0.62
CA VAL A 42 -1.45 -4.12 0.31
C VAL A 42 -1.64 -3.42 1.65
N PRO A 43 -0.60 -2.83 2.29
CA PRO A 43 -0.86 -1.88 3.33
C PRO A 43 -1.43 -0.70 2.55
N ALA A 44 -2.76 -0.69 2.39
CA ALA A 44 -3.49 0.54 2.11
C ALA A 44 -2.83 1.59 3.00
N ASP A 45 -2.43 2.72 2.42
CA ASP A 45 -1.76 3.87 3.03
C ASP A 45 -2.31 4.21 4.43
N ASN A 46 -1.99 3.38 5.41
CA ASN A 46 -2.34 3.54 6.79
C ASN A 46 -1.20 4.40 7.32
N LEU A 47 -1.19 5.67 6.90
CA LEU A 47 -0.52 6.71 7.65
C LEU A 47 -0.86 6.56 9.15
N LEU A 48 -2.09 6.12 9.45
CA LEU A 48 -2.56 5.73 10.78
C LEU A 48 -1.79 4.57 11.45
N ASP A 49 -1.23 3.59 10.73
CA ASP A 49 -0.41 2.52 11.34
C ASP A 49 0.98 3.04 11.74
N ILE A 50 1.53 4.01 10.98
CA ILE A 50 2.78 4.69 11.35
C ILE A 50 2.56 5.61 12.55
N PHE A 51 1.43 6.36 12.58
CA PHE A 51 1.10 7.23 13.71
C PHE A 51 0.53 6.48 14.93
N GLY A 52 0.04 5.25 14.74
CA GLY A 52 -0.57 4.43 15.79
C GLY A 52 0.43 3.73 16.71
N THR A 53 1.71 3.70 16.35
CA THR A 53 2.79 3.17 17.19
C THR A 53 3.33 4.23 18.15
N SER A 54 2.45 4.90 18.91
CA SER A 54 2.92 5.66 20.06
C SER A 54 3.33 4.67 21.16
N PHE A 55 4.64 4.49 21.32
CA PHE A 55 5.15 3.72 22.45
C PHE A 55 4.84 4.49 23.73
N SER A 56 4.12 3.87 24.67
CA SER A 56 3.89 4.49 25.98
C SER A 56 5.21 4.54 26.74
N THR A 57 5.87 5.69 26.67
CA THR A 57 7.16 5.94 27.33
C THR A 57 6.99 6.32 28.80
N GLY A 58 5.75 6.51 29.28
CA GLY A 58 5.45 7.08 30.59
C GLY A 58 5.79 8.57 30.71
N ILE A 59 6.24 9.20 29.62
CA ILE A 59 6.51 10.63 29.56
C ILE A 59 5.18 11.35 29.31
N LYS A 60 4.86 12.35 30.13
CA LYS A 60 3.69 13.20 29.93
C LYS A 60 3.80 13.90 28.57
N ASP A 61 2.71 13.98 27.82
CA ASP A 61 2.68 14.76 26.58
C ASP A 61 3.00 16.23 26.89
N TRP A 62 4.09 16.73 26.31
CA TRP A 62 4.52 18.13 26.46
C TRP A 62 3.84 19.06 25.47
N SER A 63 3.05 18.51 24.54
CA SER A 63 2.31 19.30 23.58
C SER A 63 1.23 20.16 24.22
N GLU A 64 0.75 19.76 25.40
CA GLU A 64 -0.22 20.53 26.19
C GLU A 64 0.33 21.88 26.69
N GLU A 65 1.66 22.03 26.74
CA GLU A 65 2.37 23.21 27.26
C GLU A 65 2.95 24.10 26.14
N HIS A 66 2.54 23.91 24.88
CA HIS A 66 3.04 24.70 23.74
C HIS A 66 2.97 26.21 23.99
N ASP A 67 1.87 26.71 24.54
CA ASP A 67 1.70 28.13 24.82
C ASP A 67 2.70 28.66 25.86
N HIS A 68 3.07 27.83 26.84
CA HIS A 68 4.08 28.21 27.84
C HIS A 68 5.45 28.37 27.18
N TYR A 69 5.83 27.46 26.30
CA TYR A 69 7.15 27.49 25.64
C TYR A 69 7.24 28.49 24.49
N LEU A 70 6.15 28.71 23.76
CA LEU A 70 6.11 29.64 22.61
C LEU A 70 5.84 31.09 23.04
N TYR A 71 4.98 31.29 24.04
CA TYR A 71 4.47 32.62 24.39
C TYR A 71 4.72 32.99 25.85
N GLY A 72 5.35 32.12 26.65
CA GLY A 72 5.68 32.40 28.05
C GLY A 72 4.47 32.43 28.99
N THR A 73 3.33 31.84 28.60
CA THR A 73 2.15 31.76 29.47
C THR A 73 2.42 30.87 30.69
N PRO A 74 1.74 31.03 31.83
CA PRO A 74 1.95 30.17 32.99
C PRO A 74 1.73 28.68 32.67
N LYS A 75 2.57 27.77 33.21
CA LYS A 75 2.42 26.32 33.03
C LYS A 75 1.06 25.84 33.53
N LYS A 76 0.44 24.89 32.81
CA LYS A 76 -0.80 24.28 33.28
C LYS A 76 -0.47 23.39 34.47
N GLN A 77 -1.00 23.72 35.64
CA GLN A 77 -0.80 22.92 36.84
C GLN A 77 -1.46 21.55 36.64
N LEU A 78 -0.71 20.48 36.91
CA LEU A 78 -1.25 19.14 37.06
C LEU A 78 -2.23 19.17 38.24
N ALA A 79 -3.54 19.11 37.96
CA ALA A 79 -4.52 18.90 39.01
C ALA A 79 -4.28 17.51 39.60
N ASN A 80 -3.69 17.46 40.80
CA ASN A 80 -3.58 16.24 41.59
C ASN A 80 -5.00 15.68 41.78
N LYS A 81 -5.24 14.47 41.27
CA LYS A 81 -6.48 13.72 41.45
C LYS A 81 -6.15 12.35 42.02
#